data_AF-A0AAN9AGA8-F1
#
_entry.id   AF-A0AAN9AGA8-F1
#
_cell.length_a   1.000
_cell.length_b   1.000
_cell.length_c   1.000
_cell.angle_alpha   90.00
_cell.angle_beta   90.00
_cell.angle_gamma   90.00
#
_symmetry.space_group_name_H-M   'P 1'
#
loop_
_entity.id
_entity.type
_entity.pdbx_description
1 polymer ?
#
loop_
_entity_poly.entity_id
_entity_poly.type
_entity_poly.pdbx_seq_one_letter_code
_entity_poly.pdbx_strand_id
1 'polypeptide(L)'
;MRTTFMLLARFRKTYPGNIYGGKNRKRPYVDEPVIASKVKAIQLEEQNMFYLRHPYLTLEQSWGHAAELGRRKDFIQSKHVQRVNEKTKPHVTLEEQYDMLRVRDVWD
;
A
#
# COMPACT_ATOMS: atom_id res chain seq x y z
N MET A 1 43.43 3.93 1.67
CA MET A 1 43.02 3.52 0.31
C MET A 1 41.75 4.24 -0.17
N ARG A 2 41.64 5.57 0.00
CA ARG A 2 40.49 6.38 -0.47
C ARG A 2 40.78 7.18 -1.74
N THR A 3 42.06 7.44 -2.01
CA THR A 3 42.54 8.23 -3.15
C THR A 3 42.44 7.48 -4.49
N THR A 4 42.60 6.16 -4.47
CA THR A 4 42.49 5.29 -5.65
C THR A 4 41.08 5.28 -6.25
N PHE A 5 40.03 5.27 -5.43
CA PHE A 5 38.64 5.27 -5.91
C PHE A 5 38.24 6.58 -6.62
N MET A 6 38.74 7.74 -6.17
CA MET A 6 38.48 9.03 -6.84
C MET A 6 39.18 9.13 -8.19
N LEU A 7 40.39 8.59 -8.33
CA LEU A 7 41.12 8.57 -9.60
C LEU A 7 40.45 7.65 -10.64
N LEU A 8 39.95 6.48 -10.22
CA LEU A 8 39.18 5.56 -11.08
C LEU A 8 37.88 6.18 -11.63
N ALA A 9 37.24 7.09 -10.88
CA ALA A 9 36.05 7.81 -11.33
C ALA A 9 36.38 8.86 -12.41
N ARG A 10 37.60 9.43 -12.42
CA ARG A 10 38.06 10.44 -13.38
C ARG A 10 38.30 9.88 -14.79
N PHE A 11 38.61 8.58 -14.90
CA PHE A 11 38.88 7.91 -16.19
C PHE A 11 37.66 7.22 -16.80
N ARG A 12 36.49 7.24 -16.14
CA ARG A 12 35.24 6.67 -16.69
C ARG A 12 34.38 7.79 -17.25
N LYS A 13 33.98 7.69 -18.53
CA LYS A 13 32.93 8.55 -19.11
C LYS A 13 31.62 8.28 -18.37
N THR A 14 31.24 9.16 -17.45
CA THR A 14 29.96 9.12 -16.74
C THR A 14 28.97 10.11 -17.38
N TYR A 15 27.68 9.89 -17.16
CA TYR A 15 26.63 10.82 -17.59
C TYR A 15 26.68 12.08 -16.70
N PRO A 16 26.60 13.30 -17.26
CA PRO A 16 26.60 14.51 -16.44
C PRO A 16 25.24 14.70 -15.75
N GLY A 17 25.26 14.87 -14.42
CA GLY A 17 24.06 15.10 -13.62
C GLY A 17 23.25 13.82 -13.34
N ASN A 18 21.92 13.94 -13.27
CA ASN A 18 21.04 12.79 -12.99
C ASN A 18 20.99 11.84 -14.20
N ILE A 19 21.37 10.58 -13.99
CA ILE A 19 21.47 9.55 -15.04
C ILE A 19 20.13 9.28 -15.73
N TYR A 20 19.00 9.42 -15.02
CA TYR A 20 17.67 9.07 -15.52
C TYR A 20 16.82 10.30 -15.90
N GLY A 21 17.37 11.51 -15.85
CA GLY A 21 16.63 12.76 -16.05
C GLY A 21 17.45 13.89 -16.69
N GLY A 22 16.79 14.98 -17.04
CA GLY A 22 17.44 16.13 -17.67
C GLY A 22 17.90 15.90 -19.12
N LYS A 23 18.75 16.81 -19.63
CA LYS A 23 19.17 16.84 -21.05
C LYS A 23 20.05 15.66 -21.45
N ASN A 24 20.99 15.26 -20.58
CA ASN A 24 22.02 14.28 -20.88
C ASN A 24 21.84 12.99 -20.05
N ARG A 25 20.71 12.32 -20.28
CA ARG A 25 20.33 11.07 -19.60
C ARG A 25 20.87 9.83 -20.33
N LYS A 26 21.06 8.74 -19.58
CA LYS A 26 21.27 7.42 -20.16
C LYS A 26 20.02 6.98 -20.90
N ARG A 27 20.14 6.72 -22.20
CA ARG A 27 19.03 6.16 -22.97
C ARG A 27 18.85 4.69 -22.55
N PRO A 28 17.64 4.27 -22.14
CA PRO A 28 17.36 2.85 -21.97
C PRO A 28 17.43 2.18 -23.34
N TYR A 29 18.06 1.02 -23.40
CA TYR A 29 18.06 0.18 -24.60
C TYR A 29 16.96 -0.87 -24.44
N VAL A 30 16.28 -1.19 -25.55
CA VAL A 30 15.22 -2.19 -25.56
C VAL A 30 15.82 -3.49 -26.07
N ASP A 31 16.17 -4.37 -25.14
CA ASP A 31 16.69 -5.70 -25.44
C ASP A 31 15.56 -6.65 -25.87
N GLU A 32 15.90 -7.68 -26.64
CA GLU A 32 15.00 -8.77 -27.02
C GLU A 32 14.21 -9.38 -25.85
N PRO A 33 14.79 -9.71 -24.68
CA PRO A 33 14.03 -10.19 -23.51
C PRO A 33 12.97 -9.20 -23.02
N VAL A 34 13.24 -7.88 -23.11
CA VAL A 34 12.27 -6.85 -22.71
C VAL A 34 11.07 -6.86 -23.67
N ILE A 35 11.34 -7.01 -24.97
CA ILE A 35 10.30 -7.13 -26.00
C ILE A 35 9.49 -8.41 -25.77
N ALA A 36 10.15 -9.56 -25.60
CA ALA A 36 9.49 -10.84 -25.40
C ALA A 36 8.59 -10.84 -24.16
N SER A 37 9.06 -10.26 -23.05
CA SER A 37 8.27 -10.07 -21.83
C SER A 37 7.02 -9.22 -22.10
N LYS A 38 7.18 -8.11 -22.85
CA LYS A 38 6.05 -7.23 -23.17
C LYS A 38 5.04 -7.90 -24.08
N VAL A 39 5.48 -8.68 -25.08
CA VAL A 39 4.60 -9.47 -25.95
C VAL A 39 3.80 -10.47 -25.14
N LYS A 40 4.45 -11.21 -24.22
CA LYS A 40 3.76 -12.16 -23.34
C LYS A 40 2.70 -11.49 -22.46
N ALA A 41 3.01 -10.29 -21.93
CA ALA A 41 2.05 -9.53 -21.13
C ALA A 41 0.82 -9.11 -21.96
N ILE A 42 1.02 -8.69 -23.22
CA ILE A 42 -0.07 -8.31 -24.13
C ILE A 42 -0.94 -9.53 -24.45
N GLN A 43 -0.35 -10.70 -24.69
CA GLN A 43 -1.10 -11.94 -24.93
C GLN A 43 -1.96 -12.33 -23.73
N LEU A 44 -1.44 -12.18 -22.51
CA LEU A 44 -2.19 -12.43 -21.28
C LEU A 44 -3.33 -11.41 -21.09
N GLU A 45 -3.10 -10.15 -21.44
CA GLU A 45 -4.13 -9.12 -21.43
C GLU A 45 -5.25 -9.44 -22.43
N GLU A 46 -4.92 -9.89 -23.64
CA GLU A 46 -5.90 -10.31 -24.65
C GLU A 46 -6.75 -11.50 -24.17
N GLN A 47 -6.11 -12.49 -23.54
CA GLN A 47 -6.81 -13.63 -22.92
C GLN A 47 -7.76 -13.17 -21.81
N ASN A 48 -7.31 -12.27 -20.93
CA ASN A 48 -8.16 -11.72 -19.87
C ASN A 48 -9.33 -10.94 -20.45
N MET A 49 -9.10 -10.13 -21.49
CA MET A 49 -10.15 -9.39 -22.17
C MET A 49 -11.18 -10.32 -22.79
N PHE A 50 -10.76 -11.44 -23.38
CA PHE A 50 -11.70 -12.44 -23.90
C PHE A 50 -12.63 -12.97 -22.80
N TYR A 51 -12.11 -13.32 -21.63
CA TYR A 51 -12.93 -13.80 -20.51
C TYR A 51 -13.84 -12.71 -19.91
N LEU A 52 -13.34 -11.48 -19.80
CA LEU A 52 -14.09 -10.38 -19.17
C LEU A 52 -15.17 -9.76 -20.08
N ARG A 53 -15.16 -10.05 -21.38
CA ARG A 53 -16.16 -9.54 -22.34
C ARG A 53 -17.56 -10.09 -22.14
N HIS A 54 -17.69 -11.28 -21.53
CA HIS A 54 -18.97 -11.99 -21.41
C HIS A 54 -19.37 -12.11 -19.93
N PRO A 55 -19.97 -11.05 -19.34
CA PRO A 55 -20.44 -11.10 -17.97
C PRO A 55 -21.61 -12.08 -17.82
N TYR A 56 -21.67 -12.76 -16.67
CA TYR A 56 -22.76 -13.70 -16.35
C TYR A 56 -24.07 -12.99 -15.98
N LEU A 57 -23.98 -11.87 -15.25
CA LEU A 57 -25.12 -11.06 -14.84
C LEU A 57 -25.10 -9.71 -15.56
N THR A 58 -26.29 -9.24 -15.92
CA THR A 58 -26.47 -7.84 -16.33
C THR A 58 -26.37 -6.91 -15.13
N LEU A 59 -26.15 -5.61 -15.39
CA LEU A 59 -26.04 -4.60 -14.33
C LEU A 59 -27.30 -4.58 -13.44
N GLU A 60 -28.48 -4.67 -14.06
CA GLU A 60 -29.76 -4.72 -13.35
C GLU A 60 -29.86 -5.93 -12.43
N GLN A 61 -29.49 -7.13 -12.90
CA GLN A 61 -29.51 -8.36 -12.11
C GLN A 61 -28.48 -8.34 -10.98
N SER A 62 -27.34 -7.69 -11.19
CA SER A 62 -26.30 -7.55 -10.17
C SER A 62 -26.68 -6.56 -9.06
N TRP A 63 -27.70 -5.73 -9.25
CA TRP A 63 -28.07 -4.77 -8.23
C TRP A 63 -28.62 -5.50 -6.99
N GLY A 64 -28.01 -5.25 -5.82
CA GLY A 64 -28.49 -5.79 -4.54
C GLY A 64 -28.17 -7.27 -4.25
N HIS A 65 -27.66 -8.06 -5.21
CA HIS A 65 -27.43 -9.51 -5.04
C HIS A 65 -26.53 -9.88 -3.84
N ALA A 66 -25.58 -9.00 -3.47
CA ALA A 66 -24.64 -9.23 -2.38
C ALA A 66 -24.97 -8.43 -1.10
N ALA A 67 -26.16 -7.82 -1.01
CA ALA A 67 -26.54 -7.01 0.16
C ALA A 67 -26.72 -7.87 1.42
N GLU A 68 -27.27 -9.08 1.26
CA GLU A 68 -27.52 -10.02 2.36
C GLU A 68 -26.23 -10.66 2.90
N LEU A 69 -25.18 -10.72 2.08
CA LEU A 69 -23.86 -11.24 2.45
C LEU A 69 -23.16 -10.46 3.58
N GLY A 70 -23.69 -9.32 4.01
CA GLY A 70 -23.22 -8.61 5.22
C GLY A 70 -21.84 -7.95 5.12
N ARG A 71 -21.04 -8.26 4.09
CA ARG A 71 -19.64 -7.84 3.93
C ARG A 71 -19.40 -6.33 4.12
N ARG A 72 -20.35 -5.50 3.67
CA ARG A 72 -20.27 -4.04 3.86
C ARG A 72 -20.40 -3.65 5.35
N LYS A 73 -21.28 -4.30 6.10
CA LYS A 73 -21.46 -4.07 7.54
C LYS A 73 -20.20 -4.51 8.29
N ASP A 74 -19.66 -5.68 7.97
CA ASP A 74 -18.43 -6.21 8.59
C ASP A 74 -17.22 -5.33 8.31
N PHE A 75 -17.09 -4.83 7.07
CA PHE A 75 -16.05 -3.88 6.71
C PHE A 75 -16.16 -2.56 7.48
N ILE A 76 -17.36 -2.00 7.59
CA ILE A 76 -17.59 -0.76 8.35
C ILE A 76 -17.30 -0.98 9.84
N GLN A 77 -17.76 -2.10 10.41
CA GLN A 77 -17.53 -2.41 11.82
C GLN A 77 -16.04 -2.62 12.13
N SER A 78 -15.34 -3.41 11.32
CA SER A 78 -13.90 -3.65 11.52
C SER A 78 -13.03 -2.42 11.24
N LYS A 79 -13.31 -1.64 10.20
CA LYS A 79 -12.44 -0.50 9.84
C LYS A 79 -12.79 0.78 10.56
N HIS A 80 -14.06 1.01 10.84
CA HIS A 80 -14.52 2.30 11.35
C HIS A 80 -14.75 2.27 12.86
N VAL A 81 -15.43 1.24 13.38
CA VAL A 81 -15.74 1.18 14.81
C VAL A 81 -14.50 0.79 15.62
N GLN A 82 -13.76 -0.25 15.20
CA GLN A 82 -12.54 -0.65 15.92
C GLN A 82 -11.48 0.45 15.90
N ARG A 83 -11.22 1.08 14.75
CA ARG A 83 -10.25 2.18 14.64
C ARG A 83 -10.63 3.40 15.47
N VAL A 84 -11.93 3.74 15.53
CA VAL A 84 -12.38 4.86 16.37
C VAL A 84 -12.19 4.51 17.84
N ASN A 85 -12.60 3.31 18.25
CA ASN A 85 -12.44 2.82 19.62
C ASN A 85 -10.97 2.73 20.06
N GLU A 86 -10.07 2.29 19.17
CA GLU A 86 -8.62 2.22 19.43
C GLU A 86 -7.99 3.61 19.61
N LYS A 87 -8.53 4.63 18.94
CA LYS A 87 -8.03 6.01 19.03
C LYS A 87 -8.60 6.77 20.22
N THR A 88 -9.78 6.39 20.69
CA THR A 88 -10.39 6.99 21.87
C THR A 88 -9.71 6.47 23.13
N LYS A 89 -9.42 7.37 24.07
CA LYS A 89 -8.94 6.97 25.39
C LYS A 89 -10.04 6.16 26.11
N PRO A 90 -9.68 5.16 26.93
CA PRO A 90 -10.65 4.44 27.73
C PRO A 90 -11.34 5.40 28.72
N HIS A 91 -12.58 5.06 29.08
CA HIS A 91 -13.28 5.76 30.15
C HIS A 91 -12.57 5.51 31.48
N VAL A 92 -12.47 6.54 32.31
CA VAL A 92 -11.92 6.46 33.67
C VAL A 92 -13.08 6.60 34.64
N THR A 93 -13.19 5.71 35.61
CA THR A 93 -14.25 5.78 36.62
C THR A 93 -13.85 6.71 37.78
N LEU A 94 -14.84 7.23 38.51
CA LEU A 94 -14.58 8.06 39.69
C LEU A 94 -13.82 7.27 40.77
N GLU A 95 -14.12 5.99 40.90
CA GLU A 95 -13.45 5.08 41.83
C GLU A 95 -11.95 5.01 41.56
N GLU A 96 -11.53 4.81 40.30
CA GLU A 96 -10.12 4.81 39.89
C GLU A 96 -9.43 6.15 40.17
N GLN A 97 -10.15 7.27 40.03
CA GLN A 97 -9.60 8.60 40.32
C GLN A 97 -9.41 8.84 41.83
N TYR A 98 -10.34 8.36 42.65
CA TYR A 98 -10.33 8.56 44.09
C TYR A 98 -9.55 7.48 44.87
N ASP A 99 -9.14 6.39 44.22
CA ASP A 99 -8.36 5.31 44.86
C ASP A 99 -7.04 5.83 45.46
N MET A 100 -6.46 6.89 44.89
CA MET A 100 -5.29 7.58 45.42
C MET A 100 -5.49 8.14 46.84
N LEU A 101 -6.72 8.45 47.25
CA LEU A 101 -7.02 8.96 48.60
C LEU A 101 -6.85 7.88 49.68
N ARG A 102 -6.96 6.59 49.32
CA ARG A 102 -6.80 5.46 50.24
C ARG A 102 -5.37 5.24 50.70
N VAL A 103 -4.38 5.79 49.99
CA VAL A 103 -2.94 5.64 50.33
C VAL A 103 -2.61 6.18 51.72
N ARG A 104 -3.40 7.14 52.23
CA ARG A 104 -3.22 7.72 53.57
C ARG A 104 -4.29 7.26 54.56
N ASP A 105 -5.07 6.24 54.21
CA ASP A 105 -6.11 5.69 55.07
C ASP A 105 -5.45 4.75 56.09
N VAL A 106 -4.99 5.34 57.19
CA VAL A 106 -4.37 4.63 58.31
C VAL A 106 -5.32 4.77 59.50
N TRP A 107 -5.69 3.65 60.09
CA TRP A 107 -6.44 3.61 61.34
C TRP A 107 -5.47 3.80 62.51
N ASP A 108 -5.86 4.58 63.52
CA ASP A 108 -5.15 4.67 64.81
C ASP A 108 -5.12 3.30 65.53
#